data_AF-A0A1G2Z8P9-F1
#
_entry.id   AF-A0A1G2Z8P9-F1
#
_cell.length_a   1.000
_cell.length_b   1.000
_cell.length_c   1.000
_cell.angle_alpha   90.00
_cell.angle_beta   90.00
_cell.angle_gamma   90.00
#
_symmetry.space_group_name_H-M   'P 1'
#
loop_
_entity.id
_entity.type
_entity.pdbx_description
1 polymer ?
#
loop_
_entity_poly.entity_id
_entity_poly.type
_entity_poly.pdbx_seq_one_letter_code
_entity_poly.pdbx_strand_id
1 'polypeptide(L)' 'MAQKKININTASKDELAALPLIGDERAQTLVEERPFHSWDEIDELPGFDEGLVQDIQRRGAYIEEEEEEAIEEEEW' A
#
# COMPACT_ATOMS: atom_id res chain seq x y z
N MET A 1 21.20 -2.90 -5.34
CA MET A 1 20.02 -3.79 -5.25
C MET A 1 18.80 -2.91 -5.40
N ALA A 2 17.93 -3.15 -6.37
CA ALA A 2 16.69 -2.38 -6.52
C ALA A 2 15.80 -2.69 -5.30
N GLN A 3 15.45 -1.68 -4.49
CA GLN A 3 14.43 -1.83 -3.46
C GLN A 3 13.12 -2.15 -4.17
N LYS A 4 12.61 -3.38 -4.04
CA LYS A 4 11.34 -3.77 -4.66
C LYS A 4 10.23 -3.03 -3.92
N LYS A 5 9.72 -1.97 -4.54
CA LYS A 5 8.60 -1.23 -3.96
C LYS A 5 7.33 -2.08 -4.10
N ILE A 6 6.51 -2.14 -3.05
CA ILE A 6 5.27 -2.92 -3.02
C ILE A 6 4.10 -1.94 -2.98
N ASN A 7 3.27 -1.94 -4.03
CA ASN A 7 2.09 -1.09 -4.06
C ASN A 7 0.97 -1.76 -3.25
N ILE A 8 0.48 -1.12 -2.19
CA ILE A 8 -0.55 -1.75 -1.32
C ILE A 8 -1.84 -2.08 -2.08
N ASN A 9 -2.22 -1.27 -3.07
CA ASN A 9 -3.45 -1.46 -3.85
C ASN A 9 -3.33 -2.55 -4.92
N THR A 10 -2.13 -2.79 -5.46
CA THR A 10 -1.93 -3.74 -6.58
C THR A 10 -1.12 -4.97 -6.21
N ALA A 11 -0.43 -4.98 -5.07
CA ALA A 11 0.38 -6.11 -4.62
C ALA A 11 -0.46 -7.37 -4.37
N SER A 12 0.17 -8.54 -4.50
CA SER A 12 -0.49 -9.80 -4.18
C SER A 12 -0.58 -10.02 -2.66
N LYS A 13 -1.52 -10.86 -2.21
CA LYS A 13 -1.64 -11.25 -0.79
C LYS A 13 -0.30 -11.78 -0.25
N ASP A 14 0.40 -12.63 -1.01
CA ASP A 14 1.70 -13.18 -0.60
C ASP A 14 2.78 -12.09 -0.45
N GLU A 15 2.77 -11.05 -1.27
CA GLU A 15 3.74 -9.95 -1.17
C GLU A 15 3.48 -9.09 0.07
N LEU A 16 2.21 -8.86 0.39
CA LEU A 16 1.82 -8.21 1.63
C LEU A 16 2.16 -9.08 2.84
N ALA A 17 1.86 -10.38 2.80
CA ALA A 17 2.17 -11.33 3.87
C ALA A 17 3.68 -11.54 4.08
N ALA A 18 4.50 -11.24 3.07
CA ALA A 18 5.95 -11.24 3.18
C ALA A 18 6.50 -10.04 3.95
N LEU A 19 5.68 -9.01 4.18
CA LEU A 19 6.05 -7.90 5.05
C LEU A 19 6.07 -8.39 6.50
N PRO A 20 7.03 -7.92 7.31
CA PRO A 20 7.09 -8.30 8.72
C PRO A 20 5.81 -7.80 9.39
N LEU A 21 5.27 -8.54 10.36
CA LEU A 21 4.08 -8.15 11.11
C LEU A 21 2.76 -8.18 10.29
N ILE A 22 2.79 -8.07 8.97
CA ILE A 22 1.64 -8.35 8.10
C ILE A 22 1.58 -9.87 7.91
N GLY A 23 0.88 -10.57 8.80
CA GLY A 23 0.58 -11.99 8.58
C GLY A 23 -0.47 -12.19 7.48
N ASP A 24 -0.80 -13.45 7.19
CA ASP A 24 -1.86 -13.81 6.22
C ASP A 24 -3.21 -13.13 6.49
N GLU A 25 -3.60 -12.97 7.75
CA GLU A 25 -4.86 -12.32 8.14
C GLU A 25 -4.88 -10.85 7.72
N ARG A 26 -3.85 -10.10 8.11
CA ARG A 26 -3.68 -8.67 7.76
C ARG A 26 -3.52 -8.45 6.27
N ALA A 27 -2.75 -9.31 5.60
CA ALA A 27 -2.59 -9.27 4.16
C ALA A 27 -3.93 -9.47 3.43
N GLN A 28 -4.80 -10.31 3.98
CA GLN A 28 -6.14 -10.51 3.43
C GLN A 28 -7.03 -9.28 3.63
N THR A 29 -7.04 -8.69 4.82
CA THR A 29 -7.76 -7.43 5.08
C THR A 29 -7.31 -6.34 4.12
N LEU A 30 -5.99 -6.18 3.91
CA LEU A 30 -5.46 -5.23 2.93
C LEU A 30 -5.81 -5.54 1.48
N VAL A 31 -6.27 -6.75 1.14
CA VAL A 31 -6.75 -7.08 -0.21
C VAL A 31 -8.25 -6.82 -0.31
N GLU A 32 -8.98 -7.10 0.78
CA GLU A 32 -10.44 -6.95 0.87
C GLU A 32 -10.88 -5.49 0.97
N GLU A 33 -10.10 -4.65 1.68
CA GLU A 33 -10.44 -3.24 1.97
C GLU A 33 -9.94 -2.26 0.91
N ARG A 34 -9.25 -2.75 -0.15
CA ARG A 34 -8.79 -1.89 -1.25
C ARG A 34 -9.98 -1.25 -1.98
N PRO A 35 -9.81 -0.04 -2.53
CA PRO A 35 -8.58 0.74 -2.64
C PRO A 35 -8.30 1.62 -1.41
N PHE A 36 -7.02 1.81 -1.10
CA PHE A 36 -6.55 2.81 -0.13
C PHE A 36 -6.03 4.03 -0.85
N HIS A 37 -6.38 5.21 -0.36
CA HIS A 37 -5.87 6.50 -0.85
C HIS A 37 -4.84 7.09 0.11
N SER A 38 -4.87 6.67 1.37
CA SER A 38 -3.96 7.18 2.40
C SER A 38 -3.55 6.09 3.40
N TRP A 39 -2.47 6.37 4.12
CA TRP A 39 -2.01 5.47 5.19
C TRP A 39 -2.88 5.51 6.43
N ASP A 40 -3.66 6.59 6.65
CA ASP A 40 -4.65 6.69 7.72
C ASP A 40 -5.71 5.60 7.59
N GLU A 41 -6.22 5.35 6.37
CA GLU A 41 -7.21 4.28 6.14
C GLU A 41 -6.67 2.91 6.53
N ILE A 42 -5.36 2.70 6.37
CA ILE A 42 -4.70 1.47 6.80
C ILE A 42 -4.54 1.45 8.33
N ASP A 43 -4.21 2.57 8.97
CA ASP A 43 -4.10 2.68 10.44
C ASP A 43 -5.45 2.46 11.15
N GLU A 44 -6.56 2.81 10.50
CA GLU A 44 -7.91 2.56 11.02
C GLU A 44 -8.33 1.08 10.96
N LEU A 45 -7.61 0.23 10.23
CA LEU A 45 -7.95 -1.18 10.09
C LEU A 45 -7.68 -1.99 11.37
N PRO A 46 -8.54 -2.97 11.69
CA PRO A 46 -8.35 -3.79 12.87
C PRO A 46 -7.05 -4.59 12.81
N GLY A 47 -6.16 -4.31 13.75
CA GLY A 47 -4.85 -4.97 13.84
C GLY A 47 -3.75 -4.28 13.05
N PHE A 48 -4.02 -3.13 12.42
CA PHE A 48 -2.98 -2.23 11.94
C PHE A 48 -2.70 -1.20 13.03
N ASP A 49 -1.41 -0.99 13.28
CA ASP A 49 -0.93 -0.01 14.24
C ASP A 49 0.02 0.94 13.51
N GLU A 50 0.12 2.18 13.96
CA GLU A 50 1.02 3.19 13.40
C GLU A 50 2.46 2.66 13.20
N GLY A 51 2.96 1.90 14.18
CA GLY A 51 4.30 1.29 14.11
C GLY A 51 4.43 0.27 12.98
N LEU A 52 3.39 -0.53 12.74
CA LEU A 52 3.35 -1.50 11.64
C LEU A 52 3.30 -0.79 10.29
N VAL A 53 2.49 0.26 10.16
CA VAL A 53 2.39 1.10 8.94
C VAL A 53 3.74 1.74 8.60
N GLN A 54 4.42 2.29 9.61
CA GLN A 54 5.77 2.86 9.43
C GLN A 54 6.80 1.80 9.03
N ASP A 55 6.72 0.58 9.58
CA ASP A 55 7.63 -0.52 9.25
C ASP A 55 7.48 -0.95 7.78
N ILE A 56 6.25 -1.08 7.29
CA ILE A 56 6.00 -1.45 5.88
C ILE A 56 6.41 -0.33 4.92
N GLN A 57 6.16 0.94 5.26
CA GLN A 57 6.66 2.09 4.51
C GLN A 57 8.19 2.07 4.39
N ARG A 58 8.91 1.84 5.49
CA ARG A 58 10.38 1.76 5.51
C ARG A 58 10.93 0.64 4.64
N ARG A 59 10.16 -0.43 4.45
CA ARG A 59 10.54 -1.56 3.59
C ARG A 59 10.27 -1.33 2.11
N GLY A 60 9.61 -0.23 1.76
CA GLY A 60 9.30 0.17 0.39
C GLY A 60 7.85 -0.09 -0.01
N ALA A 61 6.94 -0.32 0.94
CA ALA A 61 5.53 -0.28 0.64
C ALA A 61 5.09 1.16 0.35
N TYR A 62 4.22 1.35 -0.64
CA TYR A 62 3.69 2.65 -1.03
C TYR A 62 2.23 2.51 -1.46
N ILE A 63 1.49 3.60 -1.30
CA ILE A 63 0.16 3.79 -1.89
C ILE A 63 0.40 4.69 -3.10
N GLU A 64 0.00 4.21 -4.27
CA GLU A 64 0.03 5.03 -5.47
C GLU A 64 -1.14 6.01 -5.36
N GLU A 65 -0.84 7.28 -5.09
CA GLU A 65 -1.77 8.36 -5.37
C GLU A 65 -1.96 8.34 -6.90
N GLU A 66 -3.20 8.26 -7.38
CA GLU A 66 -3.44 8.48 -8.80
C GLU A 66 -2.88 9.87 -9.12
N GLU A 67 -1.72 9.91 -9.77
CA GLU A 67 -1.31 11.07 -10.53
C GLU A 67 -2.42 11.25 -11.56
N GLU A 68 -3.34 12.17 -11.27
CA GLU A 68 -4.27 12.72 -12.24
C GLU A 68 -3.38 13.20 -13.38
N GLU A 69 -3.23 12.37 -14.42
CA GLU A 69 -2.48 12.70 -15.62
C GLU A 69 -3.14 13.98 -16.15
N ALA A 70 -2.50 15.11 -15.86
CA ALA A 70 -2.82 16.38 -16.47
C ALA A 70 -2.66 16.13 -17.96
N ILE A 71 -3.80 15.97 -18.62
CA ILE A 71 -3.92 15.92 -20.06
C ILE A 71 -3.37 17.27 -20.51
N GLU A 72 -2.09 17.31 -20.88
CA GLU A 72 -1.57 18.41 -21.68
C GLU A 72 -2.30 18.27 -23.02
N GLU A 73 -3.44 18.94 -23.11
CA GLU A 73 -4.05 19.28 -24.39
C GLU A 73 -3.02 20.08 -25.16
N GLU A 74 -2.23 19.39 -26.01
CA GLU A 74 -1.53 20.00 -27.11
C GLU A 74 -2.58 20.58 -28.07
N GLU A 75 -3.05 21.80 -27.77
CA GLU A 75 -3.64 22.66 -28.78
C GLU A 75 -2.53 23.22 -29.68
N TRP A 76 -2.56 22.71 -30.92
CA TRP A 76 -2.13 23.33 -32.20
C TRP A 76 -0.82 22.87 -32.86
#